data_AF-A0A1Q3QWD7-F1
#
_entry.id   AF-A0A1Q3QWD7-F1
#
_cell.length_a   1.000
_cell.length_b   1.000
_cell.length_c   1.000
_cell.angle_alpha   90.00
_cell.angle_beta   90.00
_cell.angle_gamma   90.00
#
_symmetry.space_group_name_H-M   'P 1'
#
loop_
_entity.id
_entity.type
_entity.pdbx_description
1 polymer ?
#
loop_
_entity_poly.entity_id
_entity_poly.type
_entity_poly.pdbx_seq_one_letter_code
_entity_poly.pdbx_strand_id
1 'polypeptide(L)'
;MELPTCDPLFREYFAPWYNKEEQERRGDRETRPDIEELGITLAEAREQSPVTAEVGLGVAQRITAMADAAGKDWKTLLKVTGEPSMEWLAAFDAHFGKQEILDLIIASSPEEFGNDYLVLCCEAGAVLGLILREAEPRLEWVYDSPYWESALYDEQTGTRLNVFHWVIRRMSHPGLDDGLADRVRRHLGKIRKK
;
A
#
# COMPACT_ATOMS: atom_id res chain seq x y z
N MET A 1 -21.79 -13.64 2.69
CA MET A 1 -20.43 -13.88 3.18
C MET A 1 -19.92 -12.57 3.77
N GLU A 2 -19.17 -12.62 4.86
CA GLU A 2 -18.52 -11.43 5.43
C GLU A 2 -17.13 -11.26 4.83
N LEU A 3 -16.67 -10.01 4.71
CA LEU A 3 -15.30 -9.74 4.28
C LEU A 3 -14.34 -10.19 5.39
N PRO A 4 -13.26 -10.93 5.05
CA PRO A 4 -12.23 -11.26 6.03
C PRO A 4 -11.54 -9.99 6.58
N THR A 5 -10.95 -10.09 7.76
CA THR A 5 -10.13 -9.01 8.31
C THR A 5 -8.77 -8.94 7.61
N CYS A 6 -8.09 -7.79 7.72
CA CYS A 6 -6.81 -7.56 7.04
C CYS A 6 -5.71 -8.56 7.39
N ASP A 7 -5.54 -8.95 8.66
CA ASP A 7 -4.41 -9.82 9.05
C ASP A 7 -4.53 -11.26 8.54
N PRO A 8 -5.72 -11.92 8.53
CA PRO A 8 -5.92 -13.16 7.78
C PRO A 8 -5.56 -13.01 6.30
N LEU A 9 -6.05 -11.98 5.61
CA LEU A 9 -5.74 -11.76 4.20
C LEU A 9 -4.25 -11.50 3.96
N PHE A 10 -3.61 -10.77 4.86
CA PHE A 10 -2.16 -10.54 4.79
C PHE A 10 -1.38 -11.85 4.94
N ARG A 11 -1.74 -12.68 5.93
CA ARG A 11 -1.08 -13.98 6.15
C ARG A 11 -1.26 -14.94 4.99
N GLU A 12 -2.40 -14.88 4.33
CA GLU A 12 -2.75 -15.80 3.26
C GLU A 12 -2.20 -15.34 1.90
N TYR A 13 -2.32 -14.05 1.57
CA TYR A 13 -1.96 -13.54 0.24
C TYR A 13 -0.59 -12.91 0.16
N PHE A 14 -0.05 -12.34 1.25
CA PHE A 14 1.21 -11.58 1.21
C PHE A 14 2.35 -12.33 1.89
N ALA A 15 2.14 -12.78 3.12
CA ALA A 15 3.17 -13.42 3.93
C ALA A 15 3.87 -14.66 3.30
N PRO A 16 3.22 -15.49 2.47
CA PRO A 16 3.90 -16.62 1.83
C PRO A 16 5.05 -16.23 0.90
N TRP A 17 5.05 -14.99 0.41
CA TRP A 17 6.03 -14.49 -0.56
C TRP A 17 7.27 -13.88 0.08
N TYR A 18 7.36 -13.93 1.40
CA TYR A 18 8.50 -13.44 2.15
C TYR A 18 9.59 -14.49 2.07
N ASN A 19 10.81 -14.07 1.78
CA ASN A 19 11.95 -14.96 1.89
C ASN A 19 12.21 -15.32 3.36
N LYS A 20 13.06 -16.33 3.60
CA LYS A 20 13.31 -16.85 4.95
C LYS A 20 13.85 -15.78 5.91
N GLU A 21 14.76 -14.92 5.44
CA GLU A 21 15.35 -13.84 6.22
C GLU A 21 14.30 -12.80 6.63
N GLU A 22 13.40 -12.43 5.70
CA GLU A 22 12.30 -11.51 5.96
C GLU A 22 11.30 -12.09 6.96
N GLN A 23 11.00 -13.39 6.86
CA GLN A 23 10.13 -14.09 7.82
C GLN A 23 10.73 -14.08 9.23
N GLU A 24 12.04 -14.35 9.36
CA GLU A 24 12.75 -14.35 10.64
C GLU A 24 12.84 -12.95 11.25
N ARG A 25 13.14 -11.93 10.43
CA ARG A 25 13.28 -10.54 10.87
C ARG A 25 11.97 -9.96 11.41
N ARG A 26 10.85 -10.28 10.75
CA ARG A 26 9.56 -9.63 11.02
C ARG A 26 8.79 -10.28 12.15
N GLY A 27 8.93 -11.60 12.32
CA GLY A 27 8.26 -12.36 13.37
C GLY A 27 6.75 -12.45 13.15
N ASP A 28 6.05 -11.33 13.35
CA ASP A 28 4.60 -11.19 13.20
C ASP A 28 4.20 -10.90 11.75
N ARG A 29 3.24 -11.69 11.27
CA ARG A 29 2.73 -11.66 9.89
C ARG A 29 1.42 -10.87 9.83
N GLU A 30 1.41 -9.68 10.41
CA GLU A 30 0.21 -8.85 10.51
C GLU A 30 0.40 -7.54 9.76
N THR A 31 -0.71 -6.87 9.45
CA THR A 31 -0.66 -5.56 8.83
C THR A 31 -0.14 -4.51 9.81
N ARG A 32 0.75 -3.62 9.37
CA ARG A 32 1.24 -2.49 10.18
C ARG A 32 0.21 -1.39 10.24
N PRO A 33 0.09 -0.57 11.31
CA PRO A 33 -0.80 0.59 11.36
C PRO A 33 -0.67 1.52 10.15
N ASP A 34 -1.72 2.26 9.84
CA ASP A 34 -1.70 3.17 8.69
C ASP A 34 -0.61 4.23 8.84
N ILE A 35 -0.62 4.89 10.00
CA ILE A 35 0.37 5.88 10.40
C ILE A 35 1.11 5.34 11.61
N GLU A 36 2.43 5.48 11.59
CA GLU A 36 3.27 5.31 12.77
C GLU A 36 4.02 6.62 13.05
N GLU A 37 3.87 7.17 14.26
CA GLU A 37 4.71 8.27 14.73
C GLU A 37 5.93 7.67 15.42
N LEU A 38 7.07 7.69 14.73
CA LEU A 38 8.29 7.03 15.20
C LEU A 38 9.19 8.00 15.99
N GLY A 39 9.15 9.29 15.66
CA GLY A 39 10.00 10.30 16.30
C GLY A 39 11.50 10.10 16.06
N ILE A 40 11.86 9.43 14.95
CA ILE A 40 13.24 9.15 14.52
C ILE A 40 13.58 9.93 13.25
N THR A 41 14.85 9.94 12.88
CA THR A 41 15.33 10.51 11.61
C THR A 41 15.00 9.61 10.42
N LEU A 42 15.09 10.14 9.20
CA LEU A 42 14.93 9.33 7.99
C LEU A 42 16.03 8.25 7.87
N ALA A 43 17.25 8.55 8.34
CA ALA A 43 18.34 7.58 8.36
C ALA A 43 18.01 6.38 9.26
N GLU A 44 17.57 6.62 10.49
CA GLU A 44 17.13 5.56 11.41
C GLU A 44 15.92 4.79 10.86
N ALA A 45 14.99 5.48 10.19
CA ALA A 45 13.86 4.81 9.54
C ALA A 45 14.30 3.85 8.42
N ARG A 46 15.36 4.20 7.66
CA ARG A 46 15.97 3.32 6.64
C ARG A 46 16.74 2.16 7.27
N GLU A 47 17.36 2.34 8.43
CA GLU A 47 18.02 1.26 9.17
C GLU A 47 17.04 0.17 9.65
N GLN A 48 15.78 0.53 9.92
CA GLN A 48 14.72 -0.43 10.28
C GLN A 48 14.19 -1.26 9.09
N SER A 49 14.43 -0.80 7.87
CA SER A 49 14.10 -1.50 6.62
C SER A 49 15.38 -1.65 5.78
N PRO A 50 16.37 -2.41 6.29
CA PRO A 50 17.68 -2.45 5.68
C PRO A 50 17.59 -3.20 4.35
N VAL A 51 17.70 -2.45 3.25
CA VAL A 51 17.89 -3.00 1.91
C VAL A 51 19.22 -2.49 1.35
N THR A 52 19.92 -3.33 0.59
CA THR A 52 21.09 -2.86 -0.16
C THR A 52 20.66 -1.85 -1.22
N ALA A 53 21.58 -1.02 -1.71
CA ALA A 53 21.26 -0.04 -2.76
C ALA A 53 20.69 -0.71 -4.04
N GLU A 54 21.18 -1.91 -4.38
CA GLU A 54 20.69 -2.70 -5.51
C GLU A 54 19.25 -3.18 -5.27
N VAL A 55 18.96 -3.74 -4.09
CA VAL A 55 17.61 -4.17 -3.72
C VAL A 55 16.66 -2.98 -3.67
N GLY A 56 17.08 -1.85 -3.08
CA GLY A 56 16.30 -0.62 -3.03
C GLY A 56 15.95 -0.08 -4.42
N LEU A 57 16.89 -0.13 -5.37
CA LEU A 57 16.61 0.23 -6.77
C LEU A 57 15.60 -0.72 -7.40
N GLY A 58 15.75 -2.03 -7.19
CA GLY A 58 14.80 -3.03 -7.68
C GLY A 58 13.39 -2.84 -7.11
N VAL A 59 13.28 -2.54 -5.82
CA VAL A 59 12.02 -2.21 -5.15
C VAL A 59 11.40 -0.95 -5.74
N ALA A 60 12.18 0.13 -5.90
CA ALA A 60 11.70 1.36 -6.51
C ALA A 60 11.15 1.13 -7.92
N GLN A 61 11.86 0.35 -8.74
CA GLN A 61 11.41 -0.02 -10.09
C GLN A 61 10.10 -0.83 -10.06
N ARG A 62 9.93 -1.74 -9.08
CA ARG A 62 8.69 -2.52 -8.92
C ARG A 62 7.51 -1.62 -8.54
N ILE A 63 7.69 -0.68 -7.62
CA ILE A 63 6.64 0.29 -7.24
C ILE A 63 6.21 1.11 -8.46
N THR A 64 7.18 1.64 -9.23
CA THR A 64 6.87 2.36 -10.47
C THR A 64 6.12 1.47 -11.47
N ALA A 65 6.58 0.24 -11.68
CA ALA A 65 5.92 -0.68 -12.61
C ALA A 65 4.48 -1.02 -12.21
N MET A 66 4.19 -1.13 -10.91
CA MET A 66 2.82 -1.33 -10.40
C MET A 66 1.95 -0.10 -10.64
N ALA A 67 2.47 1.10 -10.41
CA ALA A 67 1.72 2.32 -10.73
C ALA A 67 1.47 2.47 -12.24
N ASP A 68 2.43 2.12 -13.08
CA ASP A 68 2.28 2.13 -14.54
C ASP A 68 1.27 1.08 -15.02
N ALA A 69 1.25 -0.10 -14.40
CA ALA A 69 0.26 -1.16 -14.66
C ALA A 69 -1.15 -0.67 -14.29
N ALA A 70 -1.32 -0.15 -13.07
CA ALA A 70 -2.55 0.49 -12.63
C ALA A 70 -3.00 1.57 -13.63
N GLY A 71 -2.06 2.37 -14.14
CA GLY A 71 -2.37 3.42 -15.10
C GLY A 71 -2.85 2.95 -16.47
N LYS A 72 -2.65 1.68 -16.83
CA LYS A 72 -3.24 1.06 -18.03
C LYS A 72 -4.59 0.44 -17.70
N ASP A 73 -4.64 -0.30 -16.60
CA ASP A 73 -5.79 -1.13 -16.26
C ASP A 73 -6.95 -0.29 -15.71
N TRP A 74 -6.65 0.66 -14.83
CA TRP A 74 -7.65 1.47 -14.15
C TRP A 74 -8.32 2.48 -15.09
N LYS A 75 -7.61 2.97 -16.12
CA LYS A 75 -8.24 3.83 -17.14
C LYS A 75 -9.40 3.12 -17.84
N THR A 76 -9.27 1.81 -18.06
CA THR A 76 -10.34 1.01 -18.67
C THR A 76 -11.36 0.58 -17.63
N LEU A 77 -10.91 0.04 -16.50
CA LEU A 77 -11.76 -0.53 -15.46
C LEU A 77 -12.57 0.52 -14.70
N LEU A 78 -11.91 1.59 -14.25
CA LEU A 78 -12.47 2.64 -13.41
C LEU A 78 -12.90 3.88 -14.22
N LYS A 79 -12.62 3.90 -15.53
CA LYS A 79 -12.94 5.01 -16.46
C LYS A 79 -12.29 6.34 -16.07
N VAL A 80 -11.16 6.29 -15.38
CA VAL A 80 -10.37 7.46 -14.99
C VAL A 80 -9.44 7.89 -16.11
N THR A 81 -9.00 9.15 -16.11
CA THR A 81 -8.11 9.69 -17.14
C THR A 81 -6.95 10.46 -16.51
N GLY A 82 -5.96 10.83 -17.33
CA GLY A 82 -4.80 11.59 -16.88
C GLY A 82 -3.78 10.77 -16.08
N GLU A 83 -3.10 11.46 -15.17
CA GLU A 83 -2.14 10.90 -14.21
C GLU A 83 -2.82 10.52 -12.89
N PRO A 84 -2.21 9.65 -12.06
CA PRO A 84 -2.71 9.30 -10.74
C PRO A 84 -3.09 10.53 -9.91
N SER A 85 -4.34 10.54 -9.42
CA SER A 85 -4.88 11.67 -8.67
C SER A 85 -5.94 11.24 -7.66
N MET A 86 -6.42 12.17 -6.83
CA MET A 86 -7.52 11.90 -5.90
C MET A 86 -8.80 11.37 -6.58
N GLU A 87 -9.01 11.67 -7.87
CA GLU A 87 -10.12 11.12 -8.64
C GLU A 87 -9.98 9.60 -8.84
N TRP A 88 -8.74 9.11 -9.02
CA TRP A 88 -8.47 7.68 -9.16
C TRP A 88 -8.80 6.92 -7.89
N LEU A 89 -8.42 7.46 -6.72
CA LEU A 89 -8.78 6.85 -5.43
C LEU A 89 -10.29 6.86 -5.20
N ALA A 90 -10.98 7.95 -5.55
CA ALA A 90 -12.44 8.02 -5.43
C ALA A 90 -13.15 7.02 -6.35
N ALA A 91 -12.65 6.85 -7.59
CA ALA A 91 -13.18 5.85 -8.53
C ALA A 91 -12.91 4.43 -8.05
N PHE A 92 -11.72 4.17 -7.50
CA PHE A 92 -11.37 2.89 -6.88
C PHE A 92 -12.31 2.58 -5.71
N ASP A 93 -12.50 3.54 -4.80
CA ASP A 93 -13.39 3.40 -3.65
C ASP A 93 -14.84 3.13 -4.05
N ALA A 94 -15.32 3.76 -5.13
CA ALA A 94 -16.67 3.59 -5.64
C ALA A 94 -16.87 2.26 -6.39
N HIS A 95 -15.83 1.74 -7.03
CA HIS A 95 -15.89 0.49 -7.80
C HIS A 95 -15.75 -0.74 -6.90
N PHE A 96 -14.77 -0.73 -5.99
CA PHE A 96 -14.47 -1.86 -5.11
C PHE A 96 -15.27 -1.78 -3.81
N GLY A 97 -16.55 -2.11 -3.94
CA GLY A 97 -17.47 -2.34 -2.83
C GLY A 97 -17.28 -3.72 -2.19
N LYS A 98 -18.13 -4.02 -1.21
CA LYS A 98 -18.06 -5.29 -0.45
C LYS A 98 -18.10 -6.52 -1.35
N GLN A 99 -19.01 -6.52 -2.33
CA GLN A 99 -19.26 -7.68 -3.16
C GLN A 99 -18.12 -7.88 -4.15
N GLU A 100 -17.65 -6.81 -4.79
CA GLU A 100 -16.54 -6.83 -5.74
C GLU A 100 -15.26 -7.33 -5.09
N ILE A 101 -14.98 -6.90 -3.84
CA ILE A 101 -13.82 -7.38 -3.09
C ILE A 101 -13.96 -8.86 -2.72
N LEU A 102 -15.15 -9.30 -2.29
CA LEU A 102 -15.39 -10.72 -1.98
C LEU A 102 -15.19 -11.59 -3.22
N ASP A 103 -15.75 -11.18 -4.36
CA ASP A 103 -15.64 -11.91 -5.62
C ASP A 103 -14.19 -11.97 -6.09
N LEU A 104 -13.44 -10.87 -5.94
CA LEU A 104 -12.00 -10.81 -6.20
C LEU A 104 -11.20 -11.79 -5.33
N ILE A 105 -11.46 -11.81 -4.02
CA ILE A 105 -10.78 -12.73 -3.09
C ILE A 105 -11.11 -14.18 -3.45
N ILE A 106 -12.37 -14.51 -3.72
CA ILE A 106 -12.79 -15.88 -4.07
C ILE A 106 -12.14 -16.36 -5.37
N ALA A 107 -11.98 -15.46 -6.34
CA ALA A 107 -11.36 -15.77 -7.63
C ALA A 107 -9.83 -15.86 -7.57
N SER A 108 -9.20 -15.32 -6.51
CA SER A 108 -7.75 -15.22 -6.39
C SER A 108 -7.16 -16.42 -5.65
N SER A 109 -6.23 -17.13 -6.29
CA SER A 109 -5.50 -18.21 -5.62
C SER A 109 -4.34 -17.65 -4.79
N PRO A 110 -4.30 -17.85 -3.46
CA PRO A 110 -3.17 -17.39 -2.63
C PRO A 110 -1.86 -18.14 -2.91
N GLU A 111 -1.91 -19.27 -3.62
CA GLU A 111 -0.74 -20.03 -4.04
C GLU A 111 -0.06 -19.44 -5.30
N GLU A 112 -0.67 -18.42 -5.92
CA GLU A 112 -0.18 -17.77 -7.13
C GLU A 112 0.29 -16.33 -6.83
N PHE A 113 1.57 -16.04 -7.03
CA PHE A 113 2.15 -14.72 -6.72
C PHE A 113 1.48 -13.57 -7.49
N GLY A 114 0.99 -13.86 -8.70
CA GLY A 114 0.34 -12.90 -9.58
C GLY A 114 -1.18 -12.91 -9.48
N ASN A 115 -1.77 -13.40 -8.38
CA ASN A 115 -3.23 -13.39 -8.23
C ASN A 115 -3.80 -11.97 -8.19
N ASP A 116 -5.02 -11.83 -8.69
CA ASP A 116 -5.65 -10.52 -8.91
C ASP A 116 -5.82 -9.70 -7.62
N TYR A 117 -6.09 -10.36 -6.48
CA TYR A 117 -6.21 -9.67 -5.19
C TYR A 117 -4.88 -9.03 -4.74
N LEU A 118 -3.77 -9.78 -4.79
CA LEU A 118 -2.44 -9.26 -4.47
C LEU A 118 -2.05 -8.15 -5.44
N VAL A 119 -2.20 -8.39 -6.75
CA VAL A 119 -1.84 -7.43 -7.79
C VAL A 119 -2.59 -6.12 -7.59
N LEU A 120 -3.92 -6.17 -7.42
CA LEU A 120 -4.72 -4.97 -7.22
C LEU A 120 -4.34 -4.19 -5.96
N CYS A 121 -4.05 -4.89 -4.85
CA CYS A 121 -3.59 -4.23 -3.63
C CYS A 121 -2.24 -3.52 -3.83
N CYS A 122 -1.33 -4.15 -4.55
CA CYS A 122 -0.01 -3.60 -4.85
C CYS A 122 -0.09 -2.40 -5.81
N GLU A 123 -0.94 -2.49 -6.84
CA GLU A 123 -1.25 -1.37 -7.74
C GLU A 123 -1.81 -0.18 -6.98
N ALA A 124 -2.86 -0.40 -6.17
CA ALA A 124 -3.48 0.65 -5.39
C ALA A 124 -2.52 1.26 -4.36
N GLY A 125 -1.65 0.46 -3.75
CA GLY A 125 -0.63 0.95 -2.81
C GLY A 125 0.41 1.84 -3.49
N ALA A 126 0.85 1.47 -4.69
CA ALA A 126 1.77 2.27 -5.49
C ALA A 126 1.13 3.60 -5.94
N VAL A 127 -0.12 3.55 -6.44
CA VAL A 127 -0.92 4.73 -6.82
C VAL A 127 -1.12 5.67 -5.63
N LEU A 128 -1.50 5.13 -4.47
CA LEU A 128 -1.65 5.88 -3.23
C LEU A 128 -0.34 6.59 -2.84
N GLY A 129 0.79 5.88 -2.93
CA GLY A 129 2.11 6.44 -2.66
C GLY A 129 2.46 7.62 -3.58
N LEU A 130 2.18 7.50 -4.89
CA LEU A 130 2.40 8.60 -5.84
C LEU A 130 1.53 9.83 -5.53
N ILE A 131 0.25 9.62 -5.25
CA ILE A 131 -0.70 10.71 -4.94
C ILE A 131 -0.29 11.44 -3.66
N LEU A 132 0.16 10.71 -2.64
CA LEU A 132 0.63 11.32 -1.40
C LEU A 132 1.90 12.15 -1.62
N ARG A 133 2.86 11.65 -2.41
CA ARG A 133 4.10 12.41 -2.73
C ARG A 133 3.84 13.62 -3.61
N GLU A 134 2.89 13.55 -4.54
CA GLU A 134 2.47 14.72 -5.32
C GLU A 134 1.82 15.78 -4.42
N ALA A 135 1.00 15.35 -3.45
CA ALA A 135 0.34 16.24 -2.51
C ALA A 135 1.27 16.82 -1.43
N GLU A 136 2.35 16.10 -1.11
CA GLU A 136 3.37 16.46 -0.13
C GLU A 136 4.77 15.98 -0.60
N PRO A 137 5.48 16.78 -1.40
CA PRO A 137 6.77 16.39 -2.00
C PRO A 137 7.88 16.09 -1.00
N ARG A 138 7.76 16.51 0.27
CA ARG A 138 8.72 16.18 1.32
C ARG A 138 8.67 14.72 1.76
N LEU A 139 7.61 13.99 1.40
CA LEU A 139 7.51 12.56 1.68
C LEU A 139 8.54 11.78 0.86
N GLU A 140 9.40 11.03 1.55
CA GLU A 140 10.41 10.16 0.96
C GLU A 140 10.03 8.69 1.07
N TRP A 141 10.36 7.91 0.05
CA TRP A 141 10.24 6.46 0.15
C TRP A 141 11.30 5.89 1.08
N VAL A 142 10.85 5.04 2.00
CA VAL A 142 11.66 4.07 2.73
C VAL A 142 11.35 2.70 2.11
N TYR A 143 12.27 2.24 1.27
CA TYR A 143 12.11 0.97 0.55
C TYR A 143 12.36 -0.21 1.48
N ASP A 144 11.56 -1.26 1.33
CA ASP A 144 11.72 -2.54 2.02
C ASP A 144 11.44 -3.69 1.06
N SER A 145 11.84 -4.90 1.45
CA SER A 145 11.58 -6.12 0.71
C SER A 145 10.68 -7.06 1.55
N PRO A 146 9.60 -7.61 0.95
CA PRO A 146 9.12 -7.36 -0.40
C PRO A 146 8.58 -5.92 -0.60
N TYR A 147 8.42 -5.45 -1.84
CA TYR A 147 8.17 -4.02 -2.11
C TYR A 147 6.90 -3.45 -1.45
N TRP A 148 5.87 -4.27 -1.21
CA TRP A 148 4.64 -3.85 -0.50
C TRP A 148 4.88 -3.58 1.00
N GLU A 149 6.09 -3.75 1.48
CA GLU A 149 6.53 -3.31 2.80
C GLU A 149 7.17 -1.92 2.82
N SER A 150 7.36 -1.33 1.64
CA SER A 150 7.85 0.04 1.53
C SER A 150 6.82 1.02 2.07
N ALA A 151 7.30 2.12 2.62
CA ALA A 151 6.46 3.16 3.21
C ALA A 151 6.92 4.55 2.74
N LEU A 152 6.05 5.54 2.89
CA LEU A 152 6.47 6.94 2.83
C LEU A 152 6.87 7.41 4.22
N TYR A 153 7.85 8.31 4.28
CA TYR A 153 8.35 8.89 5.51
C TYR A 153 8.40 10.40 5.42
N ASP A 154 7.91 11.05 6.47
CA ASP A 154 8.03 12.49 6.68
C ASP A 154 9.07 12.75 7.76
N GLU A 155 10.24 13.24 7.37
CA GLU A 155 11.31 13.53 8.33
C GLU A 155 10.96 14.71 9.26
N GLN A 156 10.15 15.67 8.79
CA GLN A 156 9.77 16.83 9.62
C GLN A 156 8.90 16.40 10.80
N THR A 157 8.00 15.44 10.59
CA THR A 157 7.06 14.98 11.63
C THR A 157 7.44 13.64 12.23
N GLY A 158 8.51 13.00 11.76
CA GLY A 158 8.93 11.66 12.18
C GLY A 158 7.85 10.60 11.94
N THR A 159 7.11 10.73 10.84
CA THR A 159 5.88 9.95 10.57
C THR A 159 6.07 9.00 9.40
N ARG A 160 5.73 7.72 9.59
CA ARG A 160 5.70 6.70 8.53
C ARG A 160 4.27 6.44 8.07
N LEU A 161 4.07 6.35 6.76
CA LEU A 161 2.81 6.03 6.10
C LEU A 161 2.95 4.68 5.38
N ASN A 162 2.36 3.63 5.93
CA ASN A 162 2.43 2.27 5.39
C ASN A 162 1.40 2.08 4.25
N VAL A 163 1.61 2.75 3.12
CA VAL A 163 0.61 2.92 2.05
C VAL A 163 0.03 1.61 1.51
N PHE A 164 0.82 0.55 1.36
CA PHE A 164 0.30 -0.75 0.93
C PHE A 164 -0.59 -1.40 1.99
N HIS A 165 -0.21 -1.28 3.28
CA HIS A 165 -1.01 -1.78 4.39
C HIS A 165 -2.34 -1.02 4.54
N TRP A 166 -2.41 0.26 4.13
CA TRP A 166 -3.68 0.99 4.06
C TRP A 166 -4.63 0.32 3.08
N VAL A 167 -4.11 -0.05 1.91
CA VAL A 167 -4.91 -0.67 0.86
C VAL A 167 -5.36 -2.06 1.28
N ILE A 168 -4.48 -2.88 1.85
CA ILE A 168 -4.86 -4.20 2.38
C ILE A 168 -5.98 -4.04 3.42
N ARG A 169 -5.89 -3.04 4.30
CA ARG A 169 -7.00 -2.71 5.22
C ARG A 169 -8.26 -2.27 4.50
N ARG A 170 -8.18 -1.36 3.54
CA ARG A 170 -9.34 -0.90 2.74
C ARG A 170 -10.02 -2.06 2.01
N MET A 171 -9.25 -3.05 1.57
CA MET A 171 -9.71 -4.24 0.86
C MET A 171 -10.17 -5.36 1.82
N SER A 172 -10.44 -5.02 3.08
CA SER A 172 -10.80 -5.96 4.14
C SER A 172 -11.85 -5.36 5.09
N HIS A 173 -12.39 -6.17 6.00
CA HIS A 173 -13.18 -5.68 7.12
C HIS A 173 -12.27 -5.24 8.28
N PRO A 174 -12.58 -4.13 9.00
CA PRO A 174 -13.63 -3.14 8.75
C PRO A 174 -13.22 -2.00 7.81
N GLY A 175 -12.05 -2.05 7.17
CA GLY A 175 -11.50 -0.93 6.42
C GLY A 175 -12.27 -0.54 5.15
N LEU A 176 -13.17 -1.38 4.64
CA LEU A 176 -14.04 -1.07 3.51
C LEU A 176 -14.80 0.26 3.67
N ASP A 177 -15.34 0.52 4.85
CA ASP A 177 -16.19 1.70 5.11
C ASP A 177 -15.36 3.00 5.16
N ASP A 178 -14.03 2.88 5.16
CA ASP A 178 -13.10 3.99 5.21
C ASP A 178 -12.25 4.08 3.93
N GLY A 179 -12.85 4.68 2.90
CA GLY A 179 -12.25 4.86 1.58
C GLY A 179 -10.86 5.50 1.59
N LEU A 180 -10.01 5.11 0.64
CA LEU A 180 -8.66 5.65 0.49
C LEU A 180 -8.68 7.16 0.28
N ALA A 181 -9.61 7.67 -0.54
CA ALA A 181 -9.68 9.09 -0.85
C ALA A 181 -9.96 9.93 0.40
N ASP A 182 -10.90 9.50 1.24
CA ASP A 182 -11.22 10.21 2.49
C ASP A 182 -10.12 10.06 3.52
N ARG A 183 -9.49 8.89 3.59
CA ARG A 183 -8.34 8.66 4.47
C ARG A 183 -7.18 9.60 4.15
N VAL A 184 -6.82 9.71 2.86
CA VAL A 184 -5.80 10.67 2.38
C VAL A 184 -6.15 12.10 2.77
N ARG A 185 -7.39 12.56 2.54
CA ARG A 185 -7.82 13.91 2.92
C ARG A 185 -7.67 14.17 4.41
N ARG A 186 -8.07 13.21 5.27
CA ARG A 186 -7.93 13.33 6.72
C ARG A 186 -6.47 13.36 7.17
N HIS A 187 -5.60 12.59 6.52
CA HIS A 187 -4.22 12.40 6.95
C HIS A 187 -3.30 13.50 6.43
N LEU A 188 -3.47 13.95 5.19
CA LEU A 188 -2.79 15.15 4.67
C LEU A 188 -3.11 16.38 5.52
N GLY A 189 -4.35 16.51 6.01
CA GLY A 189 -4.72 17.58 6.93
C GLY A 189 -3.98 17.55 8.27
N LYS A 190 -3.49 16.39 8.71
CA LYS A 190 -2.65 16.25 9.92
C LYS A 190 -1.18 16.53 9.61
N ILE A 191 -0.69 16.01 8.49
CA ILE A 191 0.70 16.18 8.01
C ILE A 191 1.01 17.67 7.78
N ARG A 192 0.10 18.41 7.12
CA ARG A 192 0.29 19.84 6.80
C ARG A 192 0.19 20.80 8.00
N LYS A 193 -0.35 20.34 9.14
CA LYS A 193 -0.55 21.17 10.34
C LYS A 193 0.60 21.10 11.35
N LYS A 194 1.60 20.24 11.10
CA LYS A 194 2.82 20.08 11.88
C LYS A 194 4.01 20.56 11.03
#